data_AF-A0A6J3BK04-F1
#
_entry.id   AF-A0A6J3BK04-F1
#
_cell.length_a   1.000
_cell.length_b   1.000
_cell.length_c   1.000
_cell.angle_alpha   90.00
_cell.angle_beta   90.00
_cell.angle_gamma   90.00
#
_symmetry.space_group_name_H-M   'P 1'
#
loop_
_entity.id
_entity.type
_entity.pdbx_description
1 polymer ?
#
loop_
_entity_poly.entity_id
_entity_poly.type
_entity_poly.pdbx_seq_one_letter_code
_entity_poly.pdbx_strand_id
1 'polypeptide(L)'
;MYRPSRRVSCQLDYIKSMRPARVPSASRSLNPFIVCLVVVAVVVILALIIGLLVYFFAFDQKSYFYHSSFKILNVEYSDQLSSPVTQKYRNFCGRIESMISKTFRESNLRNQFVRAHVAKLRQSGSDVIADIVMKFKFTRKNNGASMKSRIESVLQQILNNSGSLAINPSTEITSITDQDAVNILTQECGARPDLITLSEERIIGGTQAEEGDWPWQVSLQWNNLHHCGGVLISSTWILTAAHCFRSYSDPRRWTATFGISTTSPKQRIGVRTILTHNNYEPDTHENDIALVQLDREVTFDKNIHTVCLPVANQNIPPGSTAYVTGWGSRNYSGPTVAHLEQARVNIISNDVCNAPTSYNGAVLSGMLCAGVSQGGVDACQGDSGGPLVQEDSRQIWFLVGIVSWGYQCGLPDKPGVYTRVPAYRDWISQQTGI
;
A
#
# COMPACT_ATOMS: atom_id res chain seq x y z
N MET A 1 -90.31 -88.29 18.80
CA MET A 1 -90.35 -88.01 17.36
C MET A 1 -89.55 -86.73 17.12
N TYR A 2 -88.43 -86.83 16.37
CA TYR A 2 -87.61 -85.78 15.72
C TYR A 2 -87.13 -84.47 16.44
N ARG A 3 -85.84 -84.49 16.86
CA ARG A 3 -84.67 -83.64 16.42
C ARG A 3 -84.64 -82.08 16.60
N PRO A 4 -83.45 -81.39 16.54
CA PRO A 4 -82.68 -80.93 17.73
C PRO A 4 -82.14 -79.46 17.65
N SER A 5 -81.41 -78.94 18.66
CA SER A 5 -80.37 -77.88 18.47
C SER A 5 -79.46 -77.59 19.70
N ARG A 6 -78.14 -77.63 19.43
CA ARG A 6 -76.96 -76.85 19.90
C ARG A 6 -76.43 -76.82 21.36
N ARG A 7 -75.09 -76.94 21.42
CA ARG A 7 -74.10 -76.83 22.52
C ARG A 7 -73.78 -75.38 22.90
N VAL A 8 -73.25 -75.15 24.11
CA VAL A 8 -71.97 -74.43 24.43
C VAL A 8 -71.43 -74.93 25.80
N SER A 9 -70.10 -74.98 25.97
CA SER A 9 -69.37 -75.38 27.19
C SER A 9 -68.44 -74.25 27.66
N CYS A 10 -68.29 -74.05 28.97
CA CYS A 10 -67.31 -73.19 29.64
C CYS A 10 -66.53 -74.02 30.68
N GLN A 11 -65.25 -73.69 30.89
CA GLN A 11 -64.30 -74.42 31.74
C GLN A 11 -63.67 -73.45 32.76
N LEU A 12 -63.45 -73.91 34.00
CA LEU A 12 -63.04 -73.11 35.17
C LEU A 12 -61.68 -73.53 35.77
N ASP A 13 -60.95 -72.50 36.18
CA ASP A 13 -59.75 -72.26 37.01
C ASP A 13 -59.08 -73.34 37.89
N TYR A 14 -57.76 -73.14 38.09
CA TYR A 14 -57.00 -73.57 39.28
C TYR A 14 -55.86 -72.59 39.63
N ILE A 15 -55.66 -72.29 40.93
CA ILE A 15 -54.75 -71.27 41.50
C ILE A 15 -53.51 -71.91 42.17
N LYS A 16 -52.31 -71.28 42.10
CA LYS A 16 -51.24 -71.38 43.13
C LYS A 16 -50.25 -70.19 43.16
N SER A 17 -49.83 -69.82 44.38
CA SER A 17 -49.17 -68.56 44.82
C SER A 17 -47.68 -68.34 44.44
N MET A 18 -47.24 -67.09 44.28
CA MET A 18 -45.82 -66.67 44.18
C MET A 18 -45.32 -65.92 45.44
N ARG A 19 -44.05 -66.13 45.81
CA ARG A 19 -43.25 -65.33 46.78
C ARG A 19 -42.46 -64.22 46.06
N PRO A 20 -42.11 -63.08 46.69
CA PRO A 20 -41.35 -62.02 46.04
C PRO A 20 -39.82 -62.26 46.04
N ALA A 21 -39.16 -61.93 44.93
CA ALA A 21 -37.71 -62.03 44.75
C ALA A 21 -36.98 -60.74 45.18
N ARG A 22 -35.81 -60.89 45.82
CA ARG A 22 -34.86 -59.80 46.17
C ARG A 22 -34.28 -59.15 44.90
N VAL A 23 -34.22 -57.82 44.87
CA VAL A 23 -33.48 -57.03 43.86
C VAL A 23 -32.02 -56.87 44.33
N PRO A 24 -31.00 -57.25 43.53
CA PRO A 24 -29.61 -56.91 43.84
C PRO A 24 -29.25 -55.50 43.32
N SER A 25 -28.75 -54.65 44.21
CA SER A 25 -28.12 -53.37 43.89
C SER A 25 -26.75 -53.60 43.23
N ALA A 26 -26.66 -53.47 41.91
CA ALA A 26 -25.39 -53.47 41.19
C ALA A 26 -24.83 -52.03 41.13
N SER A 27 -23.95 -51.68 42.07
CA SER A 27 -23.08 -50.52 41.91
C SER A 27 -22.05 -50.81 40.81
N ARG A 28 -22.29 -50.32 39.59
CA ARG A 28 -21.27 -50.35 38.53
C ARG A 28 -20.18 -49.31 38.87
N SER A 29 -19.12 -49.72 39.55
CA SER A 29 -17.89 -48.92 39.62
C SER A 29 -17.25 -48.92 38.24
N LEU A 30 -17.28 -47.80 37.51
CA LEU A 30 -16.58 -47.69 36.23
C LEU A 30 -15.07 -47.90 36.46
N ASN A 31 -14.45 -48.69 35.58
CA ASN A 31 -13.00 -48.91 35.60
C ASN A 31 -12.28 -47.55 35.49
N PRO A 32 -11.38 -47.19 36.42
CA PRO A 32 -10.70 -45.89 36.42
C PRO A 32 -9.93 -45.60 35.13
N PHE A 33 -9.44 -46.63 34.42
CA PHE A 33 -8.81 -46.46 33.11
C PHE A 33 -9.80 -46.01 32.03
N ILE A 34 -11.04 -46.53 32.06
CA ILE A 34 -12.09 -46.14 31.12
C ILE A 34 -12.51 -44.69 31.41
N VAL A 35 -12.64 -44.32 32.69
CA VAL A 35 -12.96 -42.93 33.08
C VAL A 35 -11.87 -41.98 32.61
N CYS A 36 -10.59 -42.33 32.80
CA CYS A 36 -9.45 -41.53 32.35
C CYS A 36 -9.46 -41.34 30.82
N LEU A 37 -9.67 -42.41 30.04
CA LEU A 37 -9.74 -42.33 28.58
C LEU A 37 -10.90 -41.44 28.10
N VAL A 38 -12.07 -41.54 28.72
CA VAL A 38 -13.23 -40.70 28.39
C VAL A 38 -12.95 -39.23 28.71
N VAL A 39 -12.34 -38.94 29.87
CA VAL A 39 -11.98 -37.56 30.25
C VAL A 39 -10.97 -36.98 29.27
N VAL A 40 -9.91 -37.72 28.92
CA VAL A 40 -8.91 -37.27 27.95
C VAL A 40 -9.56 -37.02 26.58
N ALA A 41 -10.41 -37.94 26.11
CA ALA A 41 -11.12 -37.76 24.84
C ALA A 41 -12.02 -36.52 24.83
N VAL A 42 -12.78 -36.28 25.91
CA VAL A 42 -13.63 -35.08 26.05
C VAL A 42 -12.79 -33.80 26.05
N VAL A 43 -11.67 -33.78 26.78
CA VAL A 43 -10.76 -32.62 26.82
C VAL A 43 -10.16 -32.34 25.44
N VAL A 44 -9.73 -33.37 24.71
CA VAL A 44 -9.20 -33.23 23.34
C VAL A 44 -10.27 -32.70 22.39
N ILE A 45 -11.49 -33.24 22.45
CA ILE A 45 -12.61 -32.78 21.61
C ILE A 45 -12.95 -31.31 21.93
N LEU A 46 -13.03 -30.93 23.21
CA LEU A 46 -13.27 -29.54 23.61
C LEU A 46 -12.14 -28.62 23.14
N ALA A 47 -10.88 -29.04 23.27
CA ALA A 47 -9.73 -28.27 22.78
C ALA A 47 -9.77 -28.08 21.26
N LEU A 48 -10.14 -29.12 20.49
CA LEU A 48 -10.32 -29.03 19.04
C LEU A 48 -11.48 -28.12 18.66
N ILE A 49 -12.62 -28.22 19.36
CA ILE A 49 -13.78 -27.35 19.11
C ILE A 49 -13.43 -25.90 19.44
N ILE A 50 -12.82 -25.64 20.58
CA ILE A 50 -12.36 -24.29 20.96
C ILE A 50 -11.33 -23.78 19.95
N GLY A 51 -10.37 -24.60 19.55
CA GLY A 51 -9.38 -24.26 18.52
C GLY A 51 -10.01 -23.91 17.17
N LEU A 52 -10.99 -24.70 16.72
CA LEU A 52 -11.74 -24.43 15.50
C LEU A 52 -12.63 -23.20 15.62
N LEU A 53 -13.24 -22.95 16.78
CA LEU A 53 -14.03 -21.75 17.03
C LEU A 53 -13.14 -20.51 17.05
N VAL A 54 -11.99 -20.55 17.73
CA VAL A 54 -11.00 -19.48 17.72
C VAL A 54 -10.49 -19.26 16.29
N TYR A 55 -10.18 -20.32 15.56
CA TYR A 55 -9.78 -20.22 14.16
C TYR A 55 -10.86 -19.53 13.31
N PHE A 56 -12.11 -19.98 13.41
CA PHE A 56 -13.21 -19.42 12.63
C PHE A 56 -13.54 -17.98 13.03
N PHE A 57 -13.55 -17.64 14.32
CA PHE A 57 -13.88 -16.30 14.80
C PHE A 57 -12.74 -15.29 14.64
N ALA A 58 -11.48 -15.72 14.74
CA ALA A 58 -10.32 -14.85 14.62
C ALA A 58 -9.76 -14.77 13.19
N PHE A 59 -9.87 -15.85 12.40
CA PHE A 59 -9.18 -15.95 11.10
C PHE A 59 -10.12 -16.00 9.87
N ASP A 60 -11.44 -16.20 10.01
CA ASP A 60 -12.40 -16.12 8.87
C ASP A 60 -12.93 -14.68 8.63
N GLN A 61 -12.21 -13.66 9.08
CA GLN A 61 -12.59 -12.28 8.81
C GLN A 61 -12.06 -11.82 7.45
N LYS A 62 -12.98 -11.44 6.56
CA LYS A 62 -12.65 -10.89 5.24
C LYS A 62 -12.61 -9.36 5.29
N SER A 63 -11.81 -8.79 4.40
CA SER A 63 -11.76 -7.34 4.18
C SER A 63 -12.91 -6.92 3.27
N TYR A 64 -13.52 -5.78 3.56
CA TYR A 64 -14.57 -5.16 2.76
C TYR A 64 -14.28 -3.67 2.65
N PHE A 65 -14.42 -3.15 1.44
CA PHE A 65 -14.22 -1.74 1.15
C PHE A 65 -15.55 -1.02 0.98
N TYR A 66 -15.61 0.20 1.50
CA TYR A 66 -16.73 1.10 1.37
C TYR A 66 -16.23 2.44 0.87
N HIS A 67 -16.97 3.01 -0.07
CA HIS A 67 -16.75 4.35 -0.61
C HIS A 67 -17.87 5.29 -0.14
N SER A 68 -17.50 6.54 0.13
CA SER A 68 -18.46 7.61 0.39
C SER A 68 -17.87 8.95 -0.03
N SER A 69 -18.73 9.88 -0.43
CA SER A 69 -18.38 11.25 -0.78
C SER A 69 -18.98 12.20 0.25
N PHE A 70 -18.16 13.01 0.92
CA PHE A 70 -18.63 13.93 1.95
C PHE A 70 -18.50 15.37 1.51
N LYS A 71 -19.61 16.12 1.57
CA LYS A 71 -19.56 17.57 1.38
C LYS A 71 -19.04 18.22 2.67
N ILE A 72 -18.05 19.09 2.56
CA ILE A 72 -17.53 19.86 3.69
C ILE A 72 -18.14 21.27 3.65
N LEU A 73 -18.88 21.65 4.69
CA LEU A 73 -19.70 22.87 4.71
C LEU A 73 -18.94 24.13 5.10
N ASN A 74 -17.88 24.01 5.90
CA ASN A 74 -17.14 25.17 6.46
C ASN A 74 -15.79 25.41 5.77
N VAL A 75 -15.61 24.92 4.54
CA VAL A 75 -14.35 25.02 3.82
C VAL A 75 -14.65 25.33 2.36
N GLU A 76 -14.16 26.48 1.91
CA GLU A 76 -14.20 26.84 0.50
C GLU A 76 -13.08 26.15 -0.26
N TYR A 77 -13.40 25.69 -1.46
CA TYR A 77 -12.42 25.13 -2.36
C TYR A 77 -11.39 26.21 -2.78
N SER A 78 -10.14 25.80 -2.89
CA SER A 78 -9.04 26.65 -3.35
C SER A 78 -8.06 25.79 -4.12
N ASP A 79 -7.25 26.37 -5.01
CA ASP A 79 -6.27 25.61 -5.81
C ASP A 79 -5.27 24.83 -4.95
N GLN A 80 -5.02 25.28 -3.72
CA GLN A 80 -4.24 24.56 -2.70
C GLN A 80 -4.91 23.27 -2.16
N LEU A 81 -6.13 22.95 -2.60
CA LEU A 81 -6.85 21.70 -2.32
C LEU A 81 -7.05 20.86 -3.60
N SER A 82 -6.39 21.22 -4.70
CA SER A 82 -6.52 20.51 -5.97
C SER A 82 -5.62 19.29 -6.12
N SER A 83 -4.55 19.20 -5.32
CA SER A 83 -3.51 18.20 -5.53
C SER A 83 -2.88 17.70 -4.22
N PRO A 84 -2.59 16.39 -4.10
CA PRO A 84 -1.86 15.79 -2.97
C PRO A 84 -0.45 16.35 -2.76
N VAL A 85 0.06 17.06 -3.77
CA VAL A 85 1.37 17.72 -3.74
C VAL A 85 1.42 18.93 -2.81
N THR A 86 0.27 19.55 -2.52
CA THR A 86 0.21 20.74 -1.67
C THR A 86 0.13 20.38 -0.18
N GLN A 87 0.77 21.18 0.67
CA GLN A 87 0.72 20.97 2.12
C GLN A 87 -0.71 21.15 2.68
N LYS A 88 -1.48 22.10 2.14
CA LYS A 88 -2.87 22.36 2.58
C LYS A 88 -3.77 21.15 2.29
N TYR A 89 -3.68 20.55 1.11
CA TYR A 89 -4.37 19.29 0.79
C TYR A 89 -4.04 18.20 1.80
N ARG A 90 -2.75 17.89 2.00
CA ARG A 90 -2.32 16.81 2.90
C ARG A 90 -2.80 17.02 4.33
N ASN A 91 -2.60 18.23 4.86
CA ASN A 91 -3.04 18.57 6.21
C ASN A 91 -4.57 18.45 6.34
N PHE A 92 -5.30 18.90 5.33
CA PHE A 92 -6.76 18.86 5.34
C PHE A 92 -7.30 17.43 5.26
N CYS A 93 -6.79 16.62 4.32
CA CYS A 93 -7.13 15.20 4.22
C CYS A 93 -6.77 14.44 5.51
N GLY A 94 -5.59 14.69 6.08
CA GLY A 94 -5.18 14.07 7.35
C GLY A 94 -6.12 14.41 8.52
N ARG A 95 -6.65 15.64 8.57
CA ARG A 95 -7.68 16.01 9.57
C ARG A 95 -8.97 15.23 9.38
N ILE A 96 -9.42 15.06 8.13
CA ILE A 96 -10.63 14.28 7.80
C ILE A 96 -10.43 12.81 8.19
N GLU A 97 -9.31 12.20 7.78
CA GLU A 97 -8.96 10.80 8.08
C GLU A 97 -8.86 10.55 9.58
N SER A 98 -8.22 11.48 10.32
CA SER A 98 -8.10 11.43 11.77
C SER A 98 -9.47 11.47 12.46
N MET A 99 -10.35 12.36 12.02
CA MET A 99 -11.69 12.49 12.58
C MET A 99 -12.54 11.23 12.34
N ILE A 100 -12.51 10.68 11.13
CA ILE A 100 -13.21 9.44 10.79
C ILE A 100 -12.66 8.28 11.61
N SER A 101 -11.34 8.14 11.66
CA SER A 101 -10.66 7.07 12.40
C SER A 101 -10.99 7.12 13.89
N LYS A 102 -10.96 8.31 14.49
CA LYS A 102 -11.35 8.51 15.89
C LYS A 102 -12.79 8.07 16.13
N THR A 103 -13.72 8.53 15.28
CA THR A 103 -15.16 8.23 15.40
C THR A 103 -15.42 6.71 15.33
N PHE A 104 -14.82 6.01 14.38
CA PHE A 104 -14.98 4.56 14.29
C PHE A 104 -14.32 3.81 15.46
N ARG A 105 -13.14 4.24 15.92
CA ARG A 105 -12.43 3.62 17.07
C ARG A 105 -13.16 3.81 18.39
N GLU A 106 -13.95 4.87 18.54
CA GLU A 106 -14.80 5.12 19.72
C GLU A 106 -16.19 4.46 19.61
N SER A 107 -16.54 3.91 18.44
CA SER A 107 -17.84 3.30 18.17
C SER A 107 -17.89 1.79 18.47
N ASN A 108 -19.07 1.20 18.28
CA ASN A 108 -19.28 -0.26 18.30
C ASN A 108 -18.65 -0.99 17.08
N LEU A 109 -18.02 -0.27 16.16
CA LEU A 109 -17.29 -0.80 15.00
C LEU A 109 -15.77 -0.79 15.17
N ARG A 110 -15.25 -0.43 16.36
CA ARG A 110 -13.81 -0.30 16.62
C ARG A 110 -12.96 -1.53 16.26
N ASN A 111 -13.53 -2.73 16.39
CA ASN A 111 -12.83 -3.99 16.11
C ASN A 111 -12.94 -4.40 14.63
N GLN A 112 -13.83 -3.76 13.87
CA GLN A 112 -14.04 -4.01 12.45
C GLN A 112 -13.35 -2.96 11.60
N PHE A 113 -13.31 -1.71 12.05
CA PHE A 113 -12.65 -0.63 11.33
C PHE A 113 -11.14 -0.89 11.24
N VAL A 114 -10.62 -0.86 10.02
CA VAL A 114 -9.18 -0.95 9.77
C VAL A 114 -8.64 0.45 9.54
N ARG A 115 -9.11 1.12 8.47
CA ARG A 115 -8.58 2.43 8.08
C ARG A 115 -9.53 3.17 7.13
N ALA A 116 -9.44 4.50 7.15
CA ALA A 116 -10.03 5.39 6.18
C ALA A 116 -8.94 6.18 5.46
N HIS A 117 -9.15 6.48 4.18
CA HIS A 117 -8.27 7.33 3.38
C HIS A 117 -9.10 8.24 2.48
N VAL A 118 -8.74 9.53 2.44
CA VAL A 118 -9.30 10.49 1.49
C VAL A 118 -8.57 10.30 0.17
N ALA A 119 -9.23 9.63 -0.77
CA ALA A 119 -8.69 9.38 -2.10
C ALA A 119 -8.55 10.68 -2.89
N LYS A 120 -9.58 11.54 -2.87
CA LYS A 120 -9.60 12.79 -3.64
C LYS A 120 -10.41 13.89 -2.98
N LEU A 121 -10.00 15.14 -3.20
CA LEU A 121 -10.84 16.32 -2.96
C LEU A 121 -11.32 16.88 -4.29
N ARG A 122 -12.63 17.07 -4.44
CA ARG A 122 -13.28 17.64 -5.62
C ARG A 122 -13.96 18.95 -5.28
N GLN A 123 -14.03 19.84 -6.26
CA GLN A 123 -14.82 21.06 -6.18
C GLN A 123 -16.27 20.78 -6.59
N SER A 124 -17.23 21.34 -5.86
CA SER A 124 -18.64 21.40 -6.24
C SER A 124 -19.19 22.78 -5.92
N GLY A 125 -19.23 23.66 -6.93
CA GLY A 125 -19.45 25.09 -6.70
C GLY A 125 -18.30 25.69 -5.89
N SER A 126 -18.62 26.35 -4.77
CA SER A 126 -17.64 26.83 -3.79
C SER A 126 -17.20 25.76 -2.79
N ASP A 127 -17.92 24.64 -2.72
CA ASP A 127 -17.79 23.66 -1.66
C ASP A 127 -16.76 22.58 -2.00
N VAL A 128 -16.20 21.95 -0.96
CA VAL A 128 -15.29 20.82 -1.09
C VAL A 128 -16.05 19.51 -0.89
N ILE A 129 -15.86 18.55 -1.80
CA ILE A 129 -16.28 17.16 -1.64
C ILE A 129 -15.05 16.27 -1.41
N ALA A 130 -15.05 15.48 -0.35
CA ALA A 130 -14.00 14.50 -0.08
C ALA A 130 -14.49 13.09 -0.44
N ASP A 131 -13.82 12.43 -1.37
CA ASP A 131 -14.07 11.01 -1.69
C ASP A 131 -13.20 10.14 -0.79
N ILE A 132 -13.83 9.22 -0.08
CA ILE A 132 -13.20 8.47 1.00
C ILE A 132 -13.40 6.98 0.77
N VAL A 133 -12.30 6.24 0.88
CA VAL A 133 -12.29 4.78 0.89
C VAL A 133 -12.02 4.32 2.31
N MET A 134 -12.85 3.41 2.80
CA MET A 134 -12.76 2.83 4.13
C MET A 134 -12.68 1.32 4.04
N LYS A 135 -11.81 0.72 4.85
CA LYS A 135 -11.65 -0.73 4.97
C LYS A 135 -12.16 -1.21 6.31
N PHE A 136 -12.95 -2.27 6.27
CA PHE A 136 -13.44 -2.99 7.44
C PHE A 136 -13.12 -4.47 7.33
N LYS A 137 -12.92 -5.14 8.46
CA LYS A 137 -12.64 -6.56 8.58
C LYS A 137 -13.71 -7.24 9.44
N PHE A 138 -14.48 -8.16 8.88
CA PHE A 138 -15.55 -8.87 9.60
C PHE A 138 -15.94 -10.21 8.93
N THR A 139 -16.72 -11.04 9.63
CA THR A 139 -17.16 -12.35 9.14
C THR A 139 -18.41 -12.25 8.26
N ARG A 140 -18.55 -13.16 7.28
CA ARG A 140 -19.67 -13.16 6.32
C ARG A 140 -21.05 -13.35 6.96
N LYS A 141 -21.13 -13.87 8.20
CA LYS A 141 -22.38 -14.00 8.96
C LYS A 141 -22.99 -12.65 9.35
N ASN A 142 -22.19 -11.59 9.42
CA ASN A 142 -22.71 -10.24 9.49
C ASN A 142 -23.23 -9.87 8.11
N ASN A 143 -24.56 -9.87 7.94
CA ASN A 143 -25.20 -9.47 6.68
C ASN A 143 -24.64 -8.12 6.21
N GLY A 144 -24.10 -8.04 4.99
CA GLY A 144 -23.46 -6.82 4.46
C GLY A 144 -24.36 -5.59 4.49
N ALA A 145 -25.68 -5.78 4.35
CA ALA A 145 -26.68 -4.72 4.51
C ALA A 145 -26.75 -4.20 5.96
N SER A 146 -26.67 -5.11 6.95
CA SER A 146 -26.58 -4.73 8.37
C SER A 146 -25.28 -4.00 8.69
N MET A 147 -24.16 -4.41 8.09
CA MET A 147 -22.89 -3.69 8.26
C MET A 147 -22.93 -2.30 7.65
N LYS A 148 -23.47 -2.18 6.43
CA LYS A 148 -23.67 -0.89 5.75
C LYS A 148 -24.42 0.09 6.66
N SER A 149 -25.58 -0.30 7.19
CA SER A 149 -26.37 0.58 8.07
C SER A 149 -25.67 0.93 9.38
N ARG A 150 -24.84 0.03 9.94
CA ARG A 150 -24.02 0.34 11.13
C ARG A 150 -22.94 1.36 10.82
N ILE A 151 -22.27 1.24 9.67
CA ILE A 151 -21.27 2.20 9.22
C ILE A 151 -21.92 3.57 9.01
N GLU A 152 -23.06 3.62 8.31
CA GLU A 152 -23.85 4.85 8.11
C GLU A 152 -24.24 5.48 9.46
N SER A 153 -24.71 4.68 10.42
CA SER A 153 -25.08 5.16 11.75
C SER A 153 -23.89 5.76 12.52
N VAL A 154 -22.68 5.23 12.37
CA VAL A 154 -21.47 5.79 13.00
C VAL A 154 -21.00 7.04 12.26
N LEU A 155 -21.07 7.07 10.93
CA LEU A 155 -20.76 8.28 10.14
C LEU A 155 -21.70 9.43 10.48
N GLN A 156 -22.96 9.16 10.77
CA GLN A 156 -23.90 10.17 11.27
C GLN A 156 -23.46 10.78 12.62
N GLN A 157 -22.68 10.07 13.44
CA GLN A 157 -22.13 10.65 14.67
C GLN A 157 -21.03 11.68 14.40
N ILE A 158 -20.38 11.62 13.23
CA ILE A 158 -19.39 12.64 12.82
C ILE A 158 -20.06 14.02 12.76
N LEU A 159 -21.33 14.12 12.39
CA LEU A 159 -22.11 15.37 12.41
C LEU A 159 -22.24 15.99 13.80
N ASN A 160 -22.32 15.16 14.82
CA ASN A 160 -22.61 15.61 16.18
C ASN A 160 -21.32 15.95 16.96
N ASN A 161 -20.19 15.38 16.55
CA ASN A 161 -18.89 15.52 17.22
C ASN A 161 -17.85 16.33 16.41
N SER A 162 -18.24 16.97 15.30
CA SER A 162 -17.31 17.44 14.26
C SER A 162 -16.40 18.62 14.65
N GLY A 163 -16.55 19.21 15.83
CA GLY A 163 -15.79 20.41 16.20
C GLY A 163 -15.86 21.48 15.10
N SER A 164 -14.71 21.93 14.58
CA SER A 164 -14.61 22.96 13.53
C SER A 164 -15.00 22.52 12.10
N LEU A 165 -15.13 21.22 11.84
CA LEU A 165 -15.26 20.64 10.49
C LEU A 165 -16.69 20.13 10.27
N ALA A 166 -17.62 21.02 9.91
CA ALA A 166 -18.98 20.60 9.57
C ALA A 166 -18.97 19.80 8.26
N ILE A 167 -19.23 18.50 8.37
CA ILE A 167 -19.45 17.63 7.23
C ILE A 167 -20.96 17.57 7.00
N ASN A 168 -21.43 17.49 5.75
CA ASN A 168 -22.75 16.97 5.44
C ASN A 168 -22.54 15.58 4.85
N PRO A 169 -22.62 14.51 5.65
CA PRO A 169 -22.49 13.18 5.13
C PRO A 169 -23.74 12.94 4.30
N SER A 170 -23.61 12.94 2.97
CA SER A 170 -24.55 12.16 2.19
C SER A 170 -24.45 10.75 2.74
N THR A 171 -25.54 10.27 3.33
CA THR A 171 -25.64 8.98 4.02
C THR A 171 -25.36 7.78 3.13
N GLU A 172 -25.22 7.99 1.83
CA GLU A 172 -25.03 6.93 0.87
C GLU A 172 -23.58 6.47 0.86
N ILE A 173 -23.33 5.37 1.56
CA ILE A 173 -22.10 4.60 1.38
C ILE A 173 -22.34 3.47 0.38
N THR A 174 -21.35 3.21 -0.46
CA THR A 174 -21.39 2.13 -1.45
C THR A 174 -20.34 1.10 -1.09
N SER A 175 -20.74 -0.18 -0.99
CA SER A 175 -19.75 -1.26 -0.97
C SER A 175 -19.06 -1.29 -2.32
N ILE A 176 -17.74 -1.39 -2.32
CA ILE A 176 -16.94 -1.43 -3.54
C ILE A 176 -16.10 -2.71 -3.56
N THR A 177 -15.68 -3.14 -4.76
CA THR A 177 -14.79 -4.29 -4.91
C THR A 177 -13.34 -3.90 -4.60
N ASP A 178 -12.47 -4.90 -4.42
CA ASP A 178 -11.03 -4.66 -4.28
C ASP A 178 -10.46 -3.93 -5.52
N GLN A 179 -10.99 -4.24 -6.71
CA GLN A 179 -10.55 -3.59 -7.95
C GLN A 179 -11.01 -2.13 -8.02
N ASP A 180 -12.22 -1.82 -7.56
CA ASP A 180 -12.69 -0.44 -7.47
C ASP A 180 -11.83 0.37 -6.49
N ALA A 181 -11.47 -0.23 -5.35
CA ALA A 181 -10.58 0.41 -4.37
C ALA A 181 -9.19 0.69 -4.96
N VAL A 182 -8.62 -0.27 -5.71
CA VAL A 182 -7.40 -0.06 -6.48
C VAL A 182 -7.56 1.13 -7.42
N ASN A 183 -8.59 1.11 -8.27
CA ASN A 183 -8.80 2.15 -9.28
C ASN A 183 -8.98 3.55 -8.65
N ILE A 184 -9.64 3.65 -7.50
CA ILE A 184 -9.83 4.92 -6.79
C ILE A 184 -8.51 5.40 -6.16
N LEU A 185 -7.74 4.49 -5.55
CA LEU A 185 -6.52 4.85 -4.81
C LEU A 185 -5.30 5.06 -5.71
N THR A 186 -5.30 4.54 -6.95
CA THR A 186 -4.22 4.75 -7.93
C THR A 186 -4.50 5.87 -8.94
N GLN A 187 -5.66 6.52 -8.87
CA GLN A 187 -5.97 7.70 -9.69
C GLN A 187 -5.09 8.90 -9.36
N GLU A 188 -4.73 9.04 -8.08
CA GLU A 188 -3.76 10.02 -7.62
C GLU A 188 -2.35 9.40 -7.60
N CYS A 189 -1.35 10.25 -7.47
CA CYS A 189 0.04 9.83 -7.48
C CYS A 189 0.49 9.21 -6.14
N GLY A 190 1.63 8.50 -6.17
CA GLY A 190 2.39 8.15 -4.97
C GLY A 190 1.79 7.04 -4.10
N ALA A 191 0.81 6.29 -4.58
CA ALA A 191 0.26 5.15 -3.86
C ALA A 191 1.22 3.95 -3.81
N ARG A 192 1.26 3.22 -2.69
CA ARG A 192 1.94 1.91 -2.61
C ARG A 192 0.94 0.82 -2.23
N PRO A 193 1.33 -0.47 -2.34
CA PRO A 193 0.43 -1.58 -2.01
C PRO A 193 -0.19 -1.50 -0.61
N ASP A 194 0.55 -0.97 0.37
CA ASP A 194 0.04 -0.75 1.73
C ASP A 194 -1.08 0.31 1.79
N LEU A 195 -0.96 1.40 1.02
CA LEU A 195 -2.04 2.37 0.84
C LEU A 195 -3.23 1.75 0.10
N ILE A 196 -2.98 1.07 -1.03
CA ILE A 196 -4.01 0.46 -1.88
C ILE A 196 -4.83 -0.58 -1.09
N THR A 197 -4.14 -1.39 -0.29
CA THR A 197 -4.78 -2.40 0.55
C THR A 197 -5.29 -1.84 1.87
N LEU A 198 -5.05 -0.55 2.16
CA LEU A 198 -5.31 0.07 3.46
C LEU A 198 -4.79 -0.78 4.63
N SER A 199 -3.55 -1.27 4.51
CA SER A 199 -2.85 -2.02 5.54
C SER A 199 -2.37 -1.08 6.67
N GLU A 200 -2.37 -1.59 7.90
CA GLU A 200 -1.65 -0.96 9.03
C GLU A 200 -0.22 -1.51 9.15
N GLU A 201 0.05 -2.69 8.57
CA GLU A 201 1.37 -3.32 8.57
C GLU A 201 2.16 -2.89 7.34
N ARG A 202 3.37 -2.38 7.59
CA ARG A 202 4.35 -1.99 6.57
C ARG A 202 5.37 -3.11 6.44
N ILE A 203 5.42 -3.77 5.28
CA ILE A 203 6.50 -4.71 4.96
C ILE A 203 7.63 -3.90 4.34
N ILE A 204 8.56 -3.41 5.16
CA ILE A 204 9.81 -2.83 4.67
C ILE A 204 10.98 -3.38 5.48
N GLY A 205 11.92 -4.00 4.78
CA GLY A 205 13.10 -4.62 5.41
C GLY A 205 13.88 -5.60 4.52
N GLY A 206 13.32 -6.03 3.39
CA GLY A 206 14.05 -6.79 2.38
C GLY A 206 14.86 -5.90 1.43
N THR A 207 16.02 -6.38 0.97
CA THR A 207 16.82 -5.72 -0.09
C THR A 207 16.20 -5.90 -1.48
N GLN A 208 15.53 -7.03 -1.70
CA GLN A 208 14.77 -7.28 -2.92
C GLN A 208 13.35 -6.72 -2.76
N ALA A 209 12.86 -5.99 -3.76
CA ALA A 209 11.49 -5.48 -3.77
C ALA A 209 10.49 -6.59 -4.17
N GLU A 210 9.22 -6.38 -3.86
CA GLU A 210 8.11 -7.19 -4.38
C GLU A 210 7.35 -6.46 -5.49
N GLU A 211 6.63 -7.22 -6.32
CA GLU A 211 5.88 -6.65 -7.43
C GLU A 211 4.86 -5.61 -6.92
N GLY A 212 4.96 -4.40 -7.45
CA GLY A 212 4.13 -3.26 -7.04
C GLY A 212 4.67 -2.46 -5.86
N ASP A 213 5.80 -2.83 -5.24
CA ASP A 213 6.40 -2.01 -4.19
C ASP A 213 6.75 -0.61 -4.67
N TRP A 214 7.19 -0.47 -5.92
CA TRP A 214 7.61 0.81 -6.51
C TRP A 214 6.96 1.01 -7.89
N PRO A 215 5.65 1.32 -7.95
CA PRO A 215 4.87 1.31 -9.20
C PRO A 215 5.34 2.29 -10.27
N TRP A 216 6.07 3.32 -9.85
CA TRP A 216 6.65 4.33 -10.71
C TRP A 216 8.05 3.98 -11.22
N GLN A 217 8.67 2.90 -10.75
CA GLN A 217 10.00 2.51 -11.21
C GLN A 217 9.96 2.11 -12.67
N VAL A 218 10.86 2.67 -13.47
CA VAL A 218 11.04 2.33 -14.88
C VAL A 218 12.46 1.87 -15.13
N SER A 219 12.63 0.85 -15.97
CA SER A 219 13.91 0.50 -16.57
C SER A 219 13.96 1.06 -17.99
N LEU A 220 14.92 1.96 -18.23
CA LEU A 220 15.23 2.51 -19.54
C LEU A 220 16.29 1.61 -20.19
N GLN A 221 15.93 1.02 -21.32
CA GLN A 221 16.74 0.01 -22.01
C GLN A 221 17.26 0.55 -23.34
N TRP A 222 18.56 0.43 -23.58
CA TRP A 222 19.20 0.71 -24.87
C TRP A 222 19.43 -0.62 -25.61
N ASN A 223 18.80 -0.79 -26.78
CA ASN A 223 18.75 -2.06 -27.50
C ASN A 223 18.34 -3.26 -26.62
N ASN A 224 17.30 -3.10 -25.81
CA ASN A 224 16.77 -4.11 -24.89
C ASN A 224 17.68 -4.51 -23.72
N LEU A 225 18.76 -3.76 -23.49
CA LEU A 225 19.60 -3.93 -22.30
C LEU A 225 19.35 -2.77 -21.34
N HIS A 226 19.11 -3.08 -20.07
CA HIS A 226 18.98 -2.07 -19.02
C HIS A 226 20.23 -1.18 -18.99
N HIS A 227 20.00 0.13 -19.01
CA HIS A 227 21.05 1.14 -18.98
C HIS A 227 20.90 2.10 -17.80
N CYS A 228 19.70 2.62 -17.61
CA CYS A 228 19.36 3.52 -16.52
C CYS A 228 17.98 3.18 -15.93
N GLY A 229 17.76 3.65 -14.71
CA GLY A 229 16.44 3.80 -14.13
C GLY A 229 15.69 5.03 -14.69
N GLY A 230 14.42 5.11 -14.35
CA GLY A 230 13.56 6.25 -14.61
C GLY A 230 12.35 6.20 -13.68
N VAL A 231 11.58 7.28 -13.68
CA VAL A 231 10.44 7.46 -12.78
C VAL A 231 9.22 7.90 -13.56
N LEU A 232 8.13 7.13 -13.47
CA LEU A 232 6.87 7.43 -14.13
C LEU A 232 6.14 8.59 -13.43
N ILE A 233 5.97 9.71 -14.14
CA ILE A 233 5.35 10.93 -13.60
C ILE A 233 4.00 11.26 -14.25
N SER A 234 3.68 10.65 -15.40
CA SER A 234 2.33 10.61 -16.01
C SER A 234 2.19 9.35 -16.85
N SER A 235 1.05 9.16 -17.53
CA SER A 235 0.86 8.04 -18.46
C SER A 235 1.81 8.08 -19.66
N THR A 236 2.44 9.22 -19.96
CA THR A 236 3.30 9.41 -21.15
C THR A 236 4.69 9.98 -20.86
N TRP A 237 4.97 10.38 -19.63
CA TRP A 237 6.24 11.02 -19.26
C TRP A 237 6.97 10.26 -18.16
N ILE A 238 8.27 10.09 -18.39
CA ILE A 238 9.23 9.56 -17.42
C ILE A 238 10.27 10.64 -17.13
N LEU A 239 10.62 10.78 -15.85
CA LEU A 239 11.73 11.60 -15.38
C LEU A 239 12.96 10.72 -15.11
N THR A 240 14.15 11.18 -15.47
CA THR A 240 15.41 10.43 -15.32
C THR A 240 16.60 11.41 -15.33
N ALA A 241 17.83 10.90 -15.39
CA ALA A 241 19.07 11.68 -15.46
C ALA A 241 19.46 12.02 -16.91
N ALA A 242 20.07 13.18 -17.13
CA ALA A 242 20.53 13.60 -18.46
C ALA A 242 21.73 12.78 -18.95
N HIS A 243 22.63 12.41 -18.03
CA HIS A 243 23.85 11.68 -18.37
C HIS A 243 23.59 10.32 -19.03
N CYS A 244 22.42 9.71 -18.80
CA CYS A 244 21.97 8.47 -19.44
C CYS A 244 21.93 8.55 -20.97
N PHE A 245 21.81 9.77 -21.54
CA PHE A 245 21.62 9.97 -22.99
C PHE A 245 22.82 10.59 -23.69
N ARG A 246 23.91 10.92 -22.97
CA ARG A 246 25.08 11.63 -23.52
C ARG A 246 25.69 10.92 -24.74
N SER A 247 25.86 9.60 -24.64
CA SER A 247 26.41 8.76 -25.72
C SER A 247 25.35 7.95 -26.47
N TYR A 248 24.08 8.08 -26.06
CA TYR A 248 22.97 7.21 -26.44
C TYR A 248 21.72 8.07 -26.71
N SER A 249 21.78 8.97 -27.70
CA SER A 249 20.74 9.99 -27.91
C SER A 249 19.62 9.59 -28.87
N ASP A 250 19.74 8.49 -29.65
CA ASP A 250 18.71 8.09 -30.61
C ASP A 250 17.49 7.45 -29.91
N PRO A 251 16.32 8.11 -29.83
CA PRO A 251 15.15 7.61 -29.11
C PRO A 251 14.65 6.27 -29.67
N ARG A 252 14.87 5.97 -30.95
CA ARG A 252 14.40 4.72 -31.60
C ARG A 252 15.07 3.46 -31.06
N ARG A 253 16.21 3.62 -30.39
CA ARG A 253 16.95 2.51 -29.76
C ARG A 253 16.61 2.35 -28.28
N TRP A 254 15.80 3.26 -27.74
CA TRP A 254 15.36 3.23 -26.36
C TRP A 254 13.99 2.57 -26.19
N THR A 255 13.82 1.93 -25.05
CA THR A 255 12.54 1.35 -24.64
C THR A 255 12.39 1.51 -23.13
N ALA A 256 11.20 1.92 -22.70
CA ALA A 256 10.82 1.92 -21.30
C ALA A 256 10.12 0.61 -20.94
N THR A 257 10.54 -0.01 -19.85
CA THR A 257 9.93 -1.24 -19.32
C THR A 257 9.48 -1.06 -17.89
N PHE A 258 8.33 -1.66 -17.57
CA PHE A 258 7.61 -1.50 -16.30
C PHE A 258 7.41 -2.85 -15.59
N GLY A 259 7.28 -2.80 -14.27
CA GLY A 259 7.24 -3.98 -13.39
C GLY A 259 8.62 -4.30 -12.81
N ILE A 260 8.72 -5.40 -12.07
CA ILE A 260 9.90 -5.67 -11.24
C ILE A 260 11.12 -6.26 -11.96
N SER A 261 10.93 -6.78 -13.17
CA SER A 261 11.95 -7.50 -13.92
C SER A 261 12.36 -6.76 -15.19
N THR A 262 13.67 -6.62 -15.40
CA THR A 262 14.21 -6.04 -16.65
C THR A 262 14.12 -6.99 -17.83
N THR A 263 14.11 -8.31 -17.57
CA THR A 263 14.05 -9.37 -18.60
C THR A 263 12.63 -9.83 -18.91
N SER A 264 11.74 -9.80 -17.91
CA SER A 264 10.33 -10.18 -18.04
C SER A 264 9.39 -9.04 -17.60
N PRO A 265 9.41 -7.89 -18.29
CA PRO A 265 8.61 -6.74 -17.89
C PRO A 265 7.11 -6.96 -18.14
N LYS A 266 6.27 -6.29 -17.36
CA LYS A 266 4.81 -6.30 -17.51
C LYS A 266 4.34 -5.51 -18.72
N GLN A 267 4.99 -4.37 -18.95
CA GLN A 267 4.73 -3.51 -20.10
C GLN A 267 6.05 -3.06 -20.71
N ARG A 268 6.05 -2.92 -22.03
CA ARG A 268 7.18 -2.43 -22.82
C ARG A 268 6.66 -1.37 -23.79
N ILE A 269 7.23 -0.17 -23.74
CA ILE A 269 6.79 0.98 -24.53
C ILE A 269 8.00 1.67 -25.17
N GLY A 270 7.88 2.00 -26.45
CA GLY A 270 8.90 2.75 -27.18
C GLY A 270 9.02 4.20 -26.71
N VAL A 271 10.16 4.81 -27.01
CA VAL A 271 10.45 6.20 -26.67
C VAL A 271 10.26 7.07 -27.90
N ARG A 272 9.41 8.08 -27.76
CA ARG A 272 9.15 9.09 -28.79
C ARG A 272 10.23 10.15 -28.85
N THR A 273 10.56 10.70 -27.68
CA THR A 273 11.42 11.88 -27.57
C THR A 273 12.16 11.87 -26.24
N ILE A 274 13.38 12.35 -26.25
CA ILE A 274 14.24 12.53 -25.08
C ILE A 274 14.56 14.02 -24.99
N LEU A 275 14.30 14.64 -23.84
CA LEU A 275 14.55 16.04 -23.56
C LEU A 275 15.52 16.14 -22.39
N THR A 276 16.80 16.35 -22.69
CA THR A 276 17.82 16.65 -21.67
C THR A 276 17.72 18.11 -21.27
N HIS A 277 17.98 18.43 -20.02
CA HIS A 277 18.05 19.83 -19.58
C HIS A 277 19.09 20.61 -20.40
N ASN A 278 18.72 21.78 -20.93
CA ASN A 278 19.56 22.54 -21.88
C ASN A 278 20.91 22.98 -21.28
N ASN A 279 20.94 23.16 -19.96
CA ASN A 279 22.15 23.56 -19.21
C ASN A 279 22.81 22.40 -18.47
N TYR A 280 22.57 21.14 -18.89
CA TYR A 280 23.27 20.00 -18.31
C TYR A 280 24.79 20.15 -18.54
N GLU A 281 25.57 20.17 -17.46
CA GLU A 281 27.03 20.30 -17.48
C GLU A 281 27.67 18.95 -17.11
N PRO A 282 28.23 18.20 -18.09
CA PRO A 282 28.70 16.84 -17.84
C PRO A 282 29.89 16.73 -16.88
N ASP A 283 30.70 17.77 -16.71
CA ASP A 283 31.87 17.71 -15.84
C ASP A 283 31.49 17.86 -14.37
N THR A 284 30.49 18.71 -14.07
CA THR A 284 30.00 18.95 -12.71
C THR A 284 28.76 18.14 -12.36
N HIS A 285 28.13 17.51 -13.34
CA HIS A 285 26.80 16.89 -13.24
C HIS A 285 25.71 17.88 -12.82
N GLU A 286 25.92 19.18 -13.03
CA GLU A 286 24.89 20.19 -12.79
C GLU A 286 23.75 20.02 -13.80
N ASN A 287 22.51 20.17 -13.34
CA ASN A 287 21.30 19.99 -14.15
C ASN A 287 21.20 18.59 -14.79
N ASP A 288 21.65 17.54 -14.08
CA ASP A 288 21.54 16.16 -14.51
C ASP A 288 20.10 15.63 -14.39
N ILE A 289 19.25 16.10 -15.31
CA ILE A 289 17.83 15.76 -15.40
C ILE A 289 17.38 15.70 -16.87
N ALA A 290 16.55 14.72 -17.18
CA ALA A 290 15.95 14.55 -18.48
C ALA A 290 14.51 14.03 -18.37
N LEU A 291 13.73 14.32 -19.41
CA LEU A 291 12.40 13.81 -19.62
C LEU A 291 12.38 12.87 -20.82
N VAL A 292 11.66 11.77 -20.70
CA VAL A 292 11.44 10.80 -21.76
C VAL A 292 9.95 10.74 -22.05
N GLN A 293 9.56 11.11 -23.27
CA GLN A 293 8.19 10.98 -23.75
C GLN A 293 8.00 9.60 -24.38
N LEU A 294 6.96 8.90 -23.95
CA LEU A 294 6.58 7.58 -24.46
C LEU A 294 5.81 7.69 -25.78
N ASP A 295 5.93 6.67 -26.63
CA ASP A 295 5.21 6.59 -27.91
C ASP A 295 3.69 6.43 -27.75
N ARG A 296 3.26 5.86 -26.62
CA ARG A 296 1.86 5.66 -26.22
C ARG A 296 1.72 5.70 -24.70
N GLU A 297 0.49 5.83 -24.24
CA GLU A 297 0.16 5.80 -22.82
C GLU A 297 0.48 4.44 -22.18
N VAL A 298 0.99 4.49 -20.94
CA VAL A 298 1.09 3.34 -20.04
C VAL A 298 -0.29 3.02 -19.48
N THR A 299 -0.66 1.74 -19.48
CA THR A 299 -1.88 1.31 -18.80
C THR A 299 -1.62 1.26 -17.31
N PHE A 300 -2.31 2.07 -16.51
CA PHE A 300 -2.14 2.02 -15.07
C PHE A 300 -2.86 0.83 -14.44
N ASP A 301 -2.24 0.26 -13.42
CA ASP A 301 -2.81 -0.75 -12.54
C ASP A 301 -2.23 -0.59 -11.12
N LYS A 302 -2.47 -1.57 -10.23
CA LYS A 302 -1.95 -1.55 -8.86
C LYS A 302 -0.42 -1.63 -8.74
N ASN A 303 0.27 -2.05 -9.80
CA ASN A 303 1.71 -2.26 -9.85
C ASN A 303 2.42 -1.24 -10.74
N ILE A 304 1.68 -0.49 -11.56
CA ILE A 304 2.23 0.50 -12.52
C ILE A 304 1.37 1.76 -12.45
N HIS A 305 1.89 2.81 -11.83
CA HIS A 305 1.27 4.13 -11.79
C HIS A 305 2.31 5.17 -11.32
N THR A 306 1.91 6.44 -11.19
CA THR A 306 2.84 7.55 -11.00
C THR A 306 3.28 7.77 -9.56
N VAL A 307 4.45 8.39 -9.39
CA VAL A 307 4.90 9.00 -8.14
C VAL A 307 4.40 10.45 -8.04
N CYS A 308 4.27 11.00 -6.84
CA CYS A 308 4.01 12.43 -6.71
C CYS A 308 5.28 13.26 -6.92
N LEU A 309 5.15 14.35 -7.67
CA LEU A 309 6.20 15.36 -7.77
C LEU A 309 6.01 16.41 -6.67
N PRO A 310 7.01 16.74 -5.85
CA PRO A 310 6.88 17.72 -4.77
C PRO A 310 6.66 19.15 -5.31
N VAL A 311 6.25 20.08 -4.45
CA VAL A 311 6.29 21.52 -4.76
C VAL A 311 7.74 22.02 -4.84
N ALA A 312 7.99 23.12 -5.57
CA ALA A 312 9.34 23.64 -5.81
C ALA A 312 10.12 23.96 -4.52
N ASN A 313 9.42 24.38 -3.47
CA ASN A 313 9.97 24.74 -2.16
C ASN A 313 9.76 23.64 -1.09
N GLN A 314 9.51 22.40 -1.49
CA GLN A 314 9.31 21.29 -0.56
C GLN A 314 10.54 21.14 0.33
N ASN A 315 10.31 21.17 1.64
CA ASN A 315 11.38 20.93 2.60
C ASN A 315 11.76 19.45 2.62
N ILE A 316 13.05 19.17 2.52
CA ILE A 316 13.66 17.83 2.60
C ILE A 316 14.66 17.87 3.76
N PRO A 317 14.24 17.59 5.00
CA PRO A 317 15.08 17.78 6.17
C PRO A 317 16.20 16.73 6.24
N PRO A 318 17.46 17.12 6.52
CA PRO A 318 18.54 16.16 6.80
C PRO A 318 18.15 15.18 7.92
N GLY A 319 18.61 13.93 7.80
CA GLY A 319 18.28 12.82 8.70
C GLY A 319 16.93 12.17 8.42
N SER A 320 16.07 12.77 7.58
CA SER A 320 14.83 12.09 7.16
C SER A 320 15.11 10.86 6.30
N THR A 321 14.29 9.84 6.46
CA THR A 321 14.39 8.59 5.70
C THR A 321 13.92 8.80 4.26
N ALA A 322 14.64 8.19 3.33
CA ALA A 322 14.28 8.06 1.93
C ALA A 322 14.57 6.64 1.44
N TYR A 323 14.06 6.31 0.26
CA TYR A 323 14.29 5.03 -0.39
C TYR A 323 14.81 5.24 -1.80
N VAL A 324 15.83 4.47 -2.15
CA VAL A 324 16.35 4.37 -3.50
C VAL A 324 16.11 2.97 -4.02
N THR A 325 15.75 2.86 -5.30
CA THR A 325 15.45 1.60 -5.95
C THR A 325 16.08 1.54 -7.34
N GLY A 326 16.44 0.33 -7.76
CA GLY A 326 16.97 0.13 -9.09
C GLY A 326 17.49 -1.28 -9.34
N TRP A 327 18.06 -1.46 -10.51
CA TRP A 327 18.62 -2.73 -11.00
C TRP A 327 20.13 -2.65 -11.18
N GLY A 328 20.75 -1.62 -10.60
CA GLY A 328 22.18 -1.42 -10.61
C GLY A 328 22.94 -2.55 -9.92
N SER A 329 24.26 -2.47 -9.99
CA SER A 329 25.11 -3.48 -9.40
C SER A 329 25.12 -3.40 -7.88
N ARG A 330 25.19 -4.57 -7.22
CA ARG A 330 25.39 -4.64 -5.76
C ARG A 330 26.78 -4.21 -5.32
N ASN A 331 27.75 -4.21 -6.24
CA ASN A 331 29.14 -3.86 -5.96
C ASN A 331 29.67 -2.97 -7.07
N TYR A 332 30.61 -2.09 -6.73
CA TYR A 332 31.29 -1.25 -7.72
C TYR A 332 31.88 -2.10 -8.85
N SER A 333 31.59 -1.72 -10.10
CA SER A 333 32.00 -2.45 -11.32
C SER A 333 31.46 -3.88 -11.45
N GLY A 334 30.42 -4.24 -10.71
CA GLY A 334 29.73 -5.53 -10.88
C GLY A 334 28.65 -5.49 -11.97
N PRO A 335 28.02 -6.64 -12.27
CA PRO A 335 26.89 -6.70 -13.19
C PRO A 335 25.62 -6.12 -12.54
N THR A 336 24.71 -5.62 -13.38
CA THR A 336 23.34 -5.24 -13.00
C THR A 336 22.53 -6.48 -12.61
N VAL A 337 21.49 -6.30 -11.81
CA VAL A 337 20.57 -7.36 -11.40
C VAL A 337 19.30 -7.39 -12.25
N ALA A 338 18.67 -8.56 -12.40
CA ALA A 338 17.45 -8.70 -13.21
C ALA A 338 16.17 -8.36 -12.46
N HIS A 339 16.20 -8.35 -11.13
CA HIS A 339 15.06 -8.12 -10.24
C HIS A 339 15.31 -6.86 -9.41
N LEU A 340 14.27 -6.07 -9.19
CA LEU A 340 14.39 -4.76 -8.54
C LEU A 340 14.87 -4.90 -7.10
N GLU A 341 15.81 -4.04 -6.73
CA GLU A 341 16.27 -3.89 -5.37
C GLU A 341 15.84 -2.54 -4.79
N GLN A 342 15.80 -2.50 -3.46
CA GLN A 342 15.41 -1.35 -2.68
C GLN A 342 16.35 -1.17 -1.50
N ALA A 343 16.64 0.08 -1.17
CA ALA A 343 17.51 0.45 -0.08
C ALA A 343 16.93 1.62 0.70
N ARG A 344 16.97 1.50 2.03
CA ARG A 344 16.64 2.60 2.94
C ARG A 344 17.90 3.44 3.16
N VAL A 345 17.79 4.74 2.91
CA VAL A 345 18.86 5.72 3.11
C VAL A 345 18.35 6.91 3.92
N ASN A 346 19.25 7.75 4.42
CA ASN A 346 18.89 9.01 5.07
C ASN A 346 19.39 10.19 4.25
N ILE A 347 18.61 11.27 4.21
CA ILE A 347 19.03 12.53 3.61
C ILE A 347 20.21 13.11 4.40
N ILE A 348 21.23 13.58 3.69
CA ILE A 348 22.42 14.20 4.25
C ILE A 348 22.46 15.67 3.79
N SER A 349 22.77 16.59 4.69
CA SER A 349 22.90 18.01 4.33
C SER A 349 24.06 18.22 3.36
N ASN A 350 23.91 19.20 2.44
CA ASN A 350 24.99 19.57 1.53
C ASN A 350 26.25 19.99 2.29
N ASP A 351 26.14 20.61 3.47
CA ASP A 351 27.31 20.98 4.30
C ASP A 351 28.13 19.77 4.73
N VAL A 352 27.46 18.70 5.20
CA VAL A 352 28.13 17.44 5.56
C VAL A 352 28.72 16.78 4.32
N CYS A 353 27.95 16.76 3.23
CA CYS A 353 28.37 16.17 1.98
C CYS A 353 29.57 16.89 1.33
N ASN A 354 29.69 18.20 1.56
CA ASN A 354 30.78 19.03 1.08
C ASN A 354 31.93 19.17 2.07
N ALA A 355 31.93 18.43 3.18
CA ALA A 355 33.09 18.38 4.07
C ALA A 355 34.36 17.98 3.29
N PRO A 356 35.56 18.44 3.70
CA PRO A 356 36.81 18.11 3.00
C PRO A 356 37.08 16.60 2.85
N THR A 357 36.59 15.80 3.79
CA THR A 357 36.71 14.32 3.78
C THR A 357 35.73 13.65 2.80
N SER A 358 34.67 14.34 2.40
CA SER A 358 33.63 13.85 1.49
C SER A 358 33.82 14.45 0.09
N TYR A 359 32.93 15.30 -0.41
CA TYR A 359 33.01 15.85 -1.76
C TYR A 359 33.69 17.21 -1.87
N ASN A 360 34.15 17.80 -0.76
CA ASN A 360 34.98 19.01 -0.74
C ASN A 360 34.45 20.16 -1.63
N GLY A 361 33.16 20.46 -1.51
CA GLY A 361 32.50 21.55 -2.25
C GLY A 361 31.92 21.19 -3.62
N ALA A 362 32.05 19.94 -4.09
CA ALA A 362 31.55 19.55 -5.41
C ALA A 362 30.02 19.38 -5.50
N VAL A 363 29.31 19.24 -4.37
CA VAL A 363 27.85 19.07 -4.36
C VAL A 363 27.15 20.43 -4.42
N LEU A 364 26.52 20.71 -5.56
CA LEU A 364 25.84 21.98 -5.84
C LEU A 364 24.44 22.09 -5.20
N SER A 365 23.85 23.28 -5.24
CA SER A 365 22.52 23.56 -4.64
C SER A 365 21.38 22.80 -5.32
N GLY A 366 21.49 22.57 -6.63
CA GLY A 366 20.60 21.70 -7.42
C GLY A 366 20.76 20.20 -7.14
N MET A 367 21.61 19.83 -6.18
CA MET A 367 21.87 18.46 -5.77
C MET A 367 21.51 18.25 -4.28
N LEU A 368 21.35 16.99 -3.91
CA LEU A 368 21.23 16.55 -2.52
C LEU A 368 21.98 15.23 -2.33
N CYS A 369 22.30 14.91 -1.09
CA CYS A 369 22.94 13.65 -0.75
C CYS A 369 22.02 12.73 0.04
N ALA A 370 22.16 11.43 -0.18
CA ALA A 370 21.53 10.44 0.67
C ALA A 370 22.43 9.21 0.81
N GLY A 371 22.39 8.59 1.98
CA GLY A 371 23.17 7.39 2.25
C GLY A 371 23.08 6.95 3.70
N VAL A 372 23.97 6.04 4.06
CA VAL A 372 24.17 5.58 5.45
C VAL A 372 25.59 5.97 5.86
N SER A 373 25.75 6.55 7.04
CA SER A 373 27.04 7.08 7.52
C SER A 373 28.18 6.06 7.52
N GLN A 374 27.87 4.80 7.78
CA GLN A 374 28.85 3.69 7.80
C GLN A 374 29.17 3.15 6.40
N GLY A 375 28.53 3.65 5.34
CA GLY A 375 28.56 3.06 4.01
C GLY A 375 27.70 1.80 3.89
N GLY A 376 28.02 0.96 2.91
CA GLY A 376 27.40 -0.35 2.65
C GLY A 376 26.05 -0.33 1.94
N VAL A 377 25.29 0.77 2.01
CA VAL A 377 24.00 0.94 1.33
C VAL A 377 24.04 2.21 0.48
N ASP A 378 23.97 2.05 -0.84
CA ASP A 378 24.10 3.14 -1.80
C ASP A 378 23.47 2.75 -3.15
N ALA A 379 23.19 3.75 -4.00
CA ALA A 379 22.95 3.52 -5.41
C ALA A 379 24.27 3.21 -6.12
N CYS A 380 24.22 2.44 -7.21
CA CYS A 380 25.41 2.05 -7.93
C CYS A 380 25.22 2.05 -9.45
N GLN A 381 26.20 1.53 -10.20
CA GLN A 381 26.13 1.54 -11.66
C GLN A 381 24.88 0.80 -12.16
N GLY A 382 24.06 1.51 -12.96
CA GLY A 382 22.76 1.04 -13.46
C GLY A 382 21.56 1.63 -12.70
N ASP A 383 21.75 2.17 -11.50
CA ASP A 383 20.68 2.86 -10.77
C ASP A 383 20.47 4.31 -11.22
N SER A 384 21.43 4.87 -11.97
CA SER A 384 21.37 6.19 -12.59
C SER A 384 19.99 6.51 -13.19
N GLY A 385 19.45 7.68 -12.90
CA GLY A 385 18.11 8.07 -13.34
C GLY A 385 16.96 7.47 -12.52
N GLY A 386 17.24 6.51 -11.63
CA GLY A 386 16.28 5.93 -10.72
C GLY A 386 15.81 6.89 -9.60
N PRO A 387 14.70 6.55 -8.93
CA PRO A 387 14.08 7.42 -7.95
C PRO A 387 14.80 7.42 -6.59
N LEU A 388 14.84 8.59 -5.96
CA LEU A 388 14.94 8.73 -4.51
C LEU A 388 13.62 9.31 -4.00
N VAL A 389 12.90 8.52 -3.19
CA VAL A 389 11.54 8.86 -2.77
C VAL A 389 11.38 8.95 -1.25
N GLN A 390 10.50 9.84 -0.82
CA GLN A 390 10.09 9.97 0.58
C GLN A 390 8.59 9.79 0.72
N GLU A 391 8.20 9.23 1.85
CA GLU A 391 6.82 9.02 2.23
C GLU A 391 6.35 10.12 3.18
N ASP A 392 5.11 10.58 2.99
CA ASP A 392 4.47 11.49 3.93
C ASP A 392 3.71 10.77 5.05
N SER A 393 3.10 11.54 5.96
CA SER A 393 2.31 10.98 7.07
C SER A 393 1.03 10.25 6.63
N ARG A 394 0.62 10.38 5.36
CA ARG A 394 -0.56 9.73 4.77
C ARG A 394 -0.20 8.49 3.93
N GLN A 395 1.08 8.12 3.90
CA GLN A 395 1.66 7.07 3.05
C GLN A 395 1.65 7.37 1.54
N ILE A 396 1.67 8.65 1.20
CA ILE A 396 1.85 9.11 -0.17
C ILE A 396 3.33 9.35 -0.41
N TRP A 397 3.83 8.86 -1.54
CA TRP A 397 5.24 8.89 -1.89
C TRP A 397 5.56 9.99 -2.90
N PHE A 398 6.64 10.71 -2.61
CA PHE A 398 7.11 11.86 -3.37
C PHE A 398 8.52 11.62 -3.89
N LEU A 399 8.77 11.99 -5.15
CA LEU A 399 10.09 11.96 -5.76
C LEU A 399 10.90 13.19 -5.33
N VAL A 400 11.86 12.98 -4.44
CA VAL A 400 12.70 14.06 -3.92
C VAL A 400 14.04 14.17 -4.63
N GLY A 401 14.51 13.08 -5.23
CA GLY A 401 15.78 13.04 -5.96
C GLY A 401 15.80 12.05 -7.11
N ILE A 402 16.79 12.21 -8.00
CA ILE A 402 17.10 11.29 -9.09
C ILE A 402 18.56 10.87 -8.93
N VAL A 403 18.86 9.56 -8.98
CA VAL A 403 20.23 9.05 -8.89
C VAL A 403 21.08 9.68 -10.00
N SER A 404 22.17 10.35 -9.61
CA SER A 404 23.02 11.11 -10.55
C SER A 404 24.46 10.59 -10.54
N TRP A 405 25.19 10.75 -9.43
CA TRP A 405 26.60 10.36 -9.35
C TRP A 405 27.03 10.01 -7.92
N GLY A 406 28.24 9.47 -7.78
CA GLY A 406 28.86 9.16 -6.49
C GLY A 406 30.31 8.71 -6.69
N TYR A 407 31.11 8.77 -5.61
CA TYR A 407 32.47 8.21 -5.66
C TYR A 407 32.44 6.72 -5.28
N GLN A 408 32.52 5.86 -6.31
CA GLN A 408 32.24 4.43 -6.18
C GLN A 408 30.83 4.19 -5.61
N CYS A 409 30.59 3.06 -4.95
CA CYS A 409 29.30 2.74 -4.33
C CYS A 409 29.52 2.24 -2.91
N GLY A 410 28.78 2.79 -1.95
CA GLY A 410 28.72 2.25 -0.59
C GLY A 410 29.96 2.48 0.26
N LEU A 411 30.81 3.45 -0.08
CA LEU A 411 31.97 3.82 0.74
C LEU A 411 31.54 4.69 1.94
N PRO A 412 32.19 4.55 3.10
CA PRO A 412 32.03 5.49 4.21
C PRO A 412 32.34 6.93 3.75
N ASP A 413 31.58 7.90 4.27
CA ASP A 413 31.73 9.33 3.98
C ASP A 413 31.61 9.74 2.50
N LYS A 414 31.22 8.83 1.60
CA LYS A 414 30.96 9.10 0.17
C LYS A 414 29.51 8.69 -0.18
N PRO A 415 28.50 9.42 0.32
CA PRO A 415 27.11 9.09 0.04
C PRO A 415 26.77 9.33 -1.45
N GLY A 416 25.72 8.67 -1.95
CA GLY A 416 25.19 8.96 -3.27
C GLY A 416 24.72 10.41 -3.41
N VAL A 417 24.96 10.99 -4.60
CA VAL A 417 24.52 12.33 -4.98
C VAL A 417 23.38 12.23 -5.98
N TYR A 418 22.33 12.99 -5.71
CA TYR A 418 21.08 12.96 -6.42
C TYR A 418 20.73 14.37 -6.93
N THR A 419 20.12 14.45 -8.10
CA THR A 419 19.52 15.69 -8.60
C THR A 419 18.33 16.04 -7.72
N ARG A 420 18.27 17.26 -7.18
CA ARG A 420 17.21 17.73 -6.26
C ARG A 420 15.95 18.08 -7.04
N VAL A 421 15.01 17.16 -7.17
CA VAL A 421 13.79 17.32 -8.00
C VAL A 421 12.98 18.59 -7.70
N PRO A 422 12.78 19.03 -6.44
CA PRO A 422 12.10 20.31 -6.18
C PRO A 422 12.70 21.51 -6.92
N ALA A 423 14.03 21.55 -7.10
CA ALA A 423 14.71 22.64 -7.79
C ALA A 423 14.40 22.71 -9.30
N TYR A 424 13.86 21.64 -9.88
CA TYR A 424 13.55 21.53 -11.31
C TYR A 424 12.05 21.47 -11.60
N ARG A 425 11.19 21.76 -10.62
CA ARG A 425 9.73 21.65 -10.82
C ARG A 425 9.20 22.54 -11.93
N ASP A 426 9.67 23.79 -12.01
CA ASP A 426 9.25 24.72 -13.06
C ASP A 426 9.66 24.22 -14.45
N TRP A 427 10.87 23.66 -14.58
CA TRP A 427 11.33 23.05 -15.83
C TRP A 427 10.47 21.85 -16.22
N ILE A 428 10.19 20.94 -15.27
CA ILE A 428 9.33 19.78 -15.52
C ILE A 428 7.95 20.22 -15.99
N SER A 429 7.32 21.18 -15.30
CA SER A 429 6.00 21.69 -15.66
C SER A 429 6.01 22.41 -17.00
N GLN A 430 7.06 23.17 -17.32
CA GLN A 430 7.20 23.85 -18.62
C GLN A 430 7.25 22.85 -19.78
N GLN A 431 7.98 21.74 -19.62
CA GLN A 431 8.17 20.75 -20.70
C GLN A 431 6.96 19.80 -20.85
N THR A 432 6.26 19.52 -19.76
CA THR A 432 5.27 18.42 -19.72
C THR A 432 3.83 18.87 -19.45
N GLY A 433 3.64 20.04 -18.83
CA GLY A 433 2.36 20.47 -18.29
C GLY A 433 1.97 19.83 -16.95
N ILE A 434 2.89 19.12 -16.26
CA ILE A 434 2.67 18.36 -15.02
C ILE A 434 3.19 19.07 -13.76
#